data_AF-A0A1H6ZBP4-F1
#
_entry.id   AF-A0A1H6ZBP4-F1
#
_cell.length_a   1.000
_cell.length_b   1.000
_cell.length_c   1.000
_cell.angle_alpha   90.00
_cell.angle_beta   90.00
_cell.angle_gamma   90.00
#
_symmetry.space_group_name_H-M   'P 1'
#
loop_
_entity.id
_entity.type
_entity.pdbx_description
1 polymer ?
#
loop_
_entity_poly.entity_id
_entity_poly.type
_entity_poly.pdbx_seq_one_letter_code
_entity_poly.pdbx_strand_id
1 'polypeptide(L)' 'MKSIALLRERATRVMPTGSHCPASGLWSPDSDPDAVQVFPEGHLLPAHNGVATVWRRRTAAEVSA' A
#
# COMPACT_ATOMS: atom_id res chain seq x y z
N MET A 1 -13.93 24.33 12.11
CA MET A 1 -12.64 23.60 12.05
C MET A 1 -12.90 22.10 11.91
N LYS A 2 -12.95 21.57 10.68
CA LYS A 2 -13.14 20.13 10.39
C LYS A 2 -12.43 19.79 9.07
N SER A 3 -11.10 19.94 9.01
CA SER A 3 -10.35 19.71 7.76
C SER A 3 -9.07 18.89 7.95
N ILE A 4 -8.74 18.51 9.19
CA ILE A 4 -7.47 17.83 9.51
C ILE A 4 -7.61 16.30 9.47
N ALA A 5 -8.79 15.75 9.80
CA ALA A 5 -9.02 14.30 9.76
C ALA A 5 -8.95 13.74 8.33
N LEU A 6 -9.55 14.44 7.36
CA LEU A 6 -9.63 14.00 5.96
C LEU A 6 -8.26 13.97 5.25
N LEU A 7 -7.28 14.76 5.73
CA LEU A 7 -5.94 14.82 5.13
C LEU A 7 -5.08 13.61 5.53
N ARG A 8 -5.31 13.02 6.71
CA ARG A 8 -4.62 11.78 7.12
C ARG A 8 -5.09 10.57 6.32
N GLU A 9 -6.39 10.51 6.01
CA GLU A 9 -6.98 9.46 5.17
C GLU A 9 -6.44 9.46 3.73
N ARG A 10 -5.86 10.59 3.29
CA ARG A 10 -5.30 10.76 1.94
C ARG A 10 -3.85 10.32 1.79
N ALA A 11 -3.15 10.01 2.88
CA ALA A 11 -1.68 10.08 2.87
C ALA A 11 -1.00 8.82 3.41
N THR A 12 -1.12 7.70 2.68
CA THR A 12 0.03 6.81 2.37
C THR A 12 -0.42 5.70 1.42
N ARG A 13 -0.47 6.01 0.11
CA ARG A 13 -0.62 4.99 -0.96
C ARG A 13 0.66 4.18 -1.17
N VAL A 14 1.75 4.56 -0.52
CA VAL A 14 3.10 4.07 -0.77
C VAL A 14 3.73 3.82 0.58
N MET A 15 4.20 2.60 0.83
CA MET A 15 4.75 2.18 2.12
C MET A 15 5.98 1.30 1.94
N PRO A 16 7.11 1.58 2.62
CA PRO A 16 8.29 0.73 2.51
C PRO A 16 8.09 -0.60 3.24
N THR A 17 8.87 -1.62 2.86
CA THR A 17 9.00 -2.88 3.61
C THR A 17 9.23 -2.61 5.10
N GLY A 18 8.55 -3.39 5.95
CA GLY A 18 8.59 -3.27 7.41
C GLY A 18 7.63 -2.22 7.97
N SER A 19 6.90 -1.47 7.12
CA SER A 19 5.84 -0.57 7.59
C SER A 19 4.53 -1.32 7.83
N HIS A 20 3.77 -0.87 8.83
CA HIS A 20 2.40 -1.32 9.03
C HIS A 20 1.52 -0.82 7.89
N CYS A 21 0.72 -1.72 7.33
CA CYS A 21 -0.23 -1.44 6.28
C CYS A 21 -1.26 -0.42 6.80
N PRO A 22 -1.37 0.78 6.19
CA PRO A 22 -2.22 1.84 6.71
C PRO A 22 -3.72 1.57 6.49
N ALA A 23 -4.06 0.67 5.56
CA ALA A 23 -5.44 0.30 5.27
C ALA A 23 -5.49 -1.03 4.52
N SER A 24 -6.51 -1.84 4.84
CA SER A 24 -6.75 -3.12 4.14
C SER A 24 -6.94 -2.91 2.63
N GLY A 25 -6.38 -3.81 1.83
CA GLY A 25 -6.62 -3.82 0.39
C GLY A 25 -5.53 -4.49 -0.44
N LEU A 26 -5.57 -4.22 -1.74
CA LEU A 26 -4.61 -4.69 -2.72
C LEU A 26 -3.37 -3.79 -2.72
N TRP A 27 -2.20 -4.40 -2.68
CA TRP A 27 -0.90 -3.73 -2.73
C TRP A 27 0.02 -4.48 -3.68
N SER A 28 0.81 -3.75 -4.45
CA SER A 28 1.86 -4.32 -5.30
C SER A 28 3.21 -3.71 -4.92
N PRO A 29 4.30 -4.48 -4.97
CA PRO A 29 5.64 -3.90 -4.84
C PRO A 29 5.94 -3.02 -6.07
N ASP A 30 6.72 -1.95 -5.87
CA ASP A 30 7.11 -1.00 -6.92
C ASP A 30 7.95 -1.68 -8.01
N SER A 31 8.76 -2.67 -7.61
CA SER A 31 9.60 -3.47 -8.49
C SER A 31 8.83 -4.45 -9.37
N ASP A 32 7.62 -4.85 -8.96
CA ASP A 32 6.77 -5.81 -9.68
C ASP A 32 5.29 -5.44 -9.49
N PRO A 33 4.76 -4.50 -10.29
CA PRO A 33 3.39 -4.02 -10.17
C PRO A 33 2.32 -5.09 -10.37
N ASP A 34 2.65 -6.18 -11.07
CA ASP A 34 1.74 -7.29 -11.37
C ASP A 34 1.66 -8.29 -10.22
N ALA A 35 2.64 -8.31 -9.32
CA ALA A 35 2.61 -9.07 -8.07
C ALA A 35 1.67 -8.46 -7.01
N VAL A 36 0.37 -8.49 -7.29
CA VAL A 36 -0.68 -7.96 -6.41
C VAL A 36 -0.92 -8.89 -5.22
N GLN A 37 -0.91 -8.34 -4.01
CA GLN A 37 -1.16 -9.03 -2.76
C GLN A 37 -2.20 -8.30 -1.91
N VAL A 38 -2.99 -9.04 -1.14
CA VAL A 38 -3.96 -8.47 -0.20
C VAL A 38 -3.32 -8.39 1.18
N PHE A 39 -3.24 -7.19 1.75
CA PHE A 39 -2.82 -7.00 3.14
C PHE A 39 -3.95 -6.41 3.97
N PRO A 40 -4.19 -6.93 5.19
CA PRO A 40 -5.06 -6.26 6.15
C PRO A 40 -4.38 -5.03 6.76
N GLU A 41 -5.18 -4.07 7.23
CA GLU A 41 -4.70 -2.93 8.02
C GLU A 41 -3.90 -3.42 9.25
N GLY A 42 -2.81 -2.73 9.54
CA GLY A 42 -1.89 -3.09 10.62
C GLY A 42 -0.96 -4.27 10.31
N HIS A 43 -1.06 -4.90 9.13
CA HIS A 43 -0.11 -5.95 8.75
C HIS A 43 1.26 -5.38 8.38
N LEU A 44 2.35 -6.05 8.76
CA LEU A 44 3.70 -5.63 8.35
C LEU A 44 3.96 -5.99 6.89
N LEU A 45 4.25 -4.98 6.08
CA LEU A 45 4.51 -5.19 4.66
C LEU A 45 5.86 -5.90 4.46
N PRO A 46 5.89 -7.08 3.81
CA PRO A 46 7.09 -7.90 3.75
C PRO A 46 8.11 -7.38 2.72
N ALA A 47 9.30 -8.00 2.70
CA ALA A 47 10.21 -7.89 1.56
C ALA A 47 9.62 -8.65 0.37
N HIS A 48 9.87 -8.19 -0.85
CA HIS A 48 9.49 -8.90 -2.06
C HIS A 48 10.71 -9.63 -2.62
N ASN A 49 10.63 -10.96 -2.76
CA ASN A 49 11.75 -11.81 -3.19
C ASN A 49 13.04 -11.63 -2.35
N GLY A 50 12.90 -11.38 -1.05
CA GLY A 50 14.03 -11.14 -0.14
C GLY A 50 14.67 -9.76 -0.27
N VAL A 51 14.13 -8.88 -1.11
CA VAL A 51 14.62 -7.51 -1.33
C VAL A 51 13.66 -6.50 -0.70
N ALA A 52 14.21 -5.50 -0.02
CA ALA A 52 13.44 -4.38 0.50
C ALA A 52 12.79 -3.63 -0.67
N THR A 53 11.48 -3.41 -0.59
CA THR A 53 10.70 -2.79 -1.65
C THR A 53 9.78 -1.72 -1.09
N VAL A 54 9.12 -1.02 -2.00
CA VAL A 54 8.10 -0.04 -1.69
C VAL A 54 6.77 -0.60 -2.19
N TRP A 55 5.81 -0.75 -1.30
CA TRP A 55 4.48 -1.23 -1.61
C TRP A 55 3.56 -0.08 -2.00
N ARG A 56 2.83 -0.25 -3.10
CA ARG A 56 1.83 0.70 -3.58
C ARG A 56 0.44 0.11 -3.48
N ARG A 57 -0.47 0.85 -2.84
CA ARG A 57 -1.87 0.47 -2.75
C ARG A 57 -2.51 0.61 -4.13
N ARG A 58 -3.06 -0.48 -4.65
CA ARG A 58 -3.83 -0.47 -5.89
C ARG A 58 -5.23 0.06 -5.60
N THR A 59 -5.64 1.07 -6.35
CA THR A 59 -7.03 1.51 -6.34
C THR A 59 -7.83 0.81 -7.44
N ALA A 60 -9.14 0.62 -7.24
CA ALA A 60 -9.99 -0.06 -8.22
C ALA A 60 -9.95 0.60 -9.63
N ALA A 61 -9.53 1.87 -9.73
CA ALA A 61 -9.35 2.58 -10.99
C ALA A 61 -8.09 2.17 -11.78
N GLU A 62 -7.15 1.43 -11.19
CA GLU A 62 -5.89 1.02 -11.84
C GLU A 62 -5.95 -0.40 -12.45
N VAL A 63 -7.06 -1.13 -12.28
CA VAL A 63 -7.25 -2.50 -12.81
C VAL A 63 -8.08 -2.48 -14.10
N SER A 64 -7.98 -1.40 -14.88
CA SER A 64 -8.69 -1.25 -16.16
C SER A 64 -7.86 -0.43 -17.13
N ALA A 65 -6.87 -1.07 -17.75
CA ALA A 65 -6.22 -0.61 -18.97
C ALA A 65 -5.77 -1.84 -19.77
#